data_AF-A0A3M1WP43-F1
#
_entry.id   AF-A0A3M1WP43-F1
#
_cell.length_a   1.000
_cell.length_b   1.000
_cell.length_c   1.000
_cell.angle_alpha   90.00
_cell.angle_beta   90.00
_cell.angle_gamma   90.00
#
_symmetry.space_group_name_H-M   'P 1'
#
loop_
_entity.id
_entity.type
_entity.pdbx_description
1 polymer ?
#
loop_
_entity_poly.entity_id
_entity_poly.type
_entity_poly.pdbx_seq_one_letter_code
_entity_poly.pdbx_strand_id
1 'polypeptide(L)'
;MDPVFKKLNVKDQPELLVLQAPASFQPNMAAMADRCTIRQDVPAVGTLGFALAFVTRQEEIDTFTPRLDALLPGDALLWFAYPKKSSKNYRCDFNRDTGWEKLGQLGWEPVRQVAIDADWSALRFRRVAFIKTLTRRTSMTLSEEGRRRTTGK
;
A
#
# COMPACT_ATOMS: atom_id res chain seq x y z
N MET A 1 19.11 -5.03 -6.05
CA MET A 1 17.69 -4.70 -5.80
C MET A 1 17.62 -3.23 -5.47
N ASP A 2 16.72 -2.49 -6.12
CA ASP A 2 16.53 -1.06 -5.86
C ASP A 2 16.26 -0.79 -4.35
N PRO A 3 16.88 0.24 -3.74
CA PRO A 3 16.73 0.51 -2.31
C PRO A 3 15.30 0.82 -1.88
N VAL A 4 14.48 1.44 -2.73
CA VAL A 4 13.08 1.75 -2.42
C VAL A 4 12.25 0.46 -2.46
N PHE A 5 12.38 -0.37 -3.49
CA PHE A 5 11.69 -1.65 -3.54
C PHE A 5 12.09 -2.60 -2.39
N LYS A 6 13.35 -2.57 -1.96
CA LYS A 6 13.78 -3.27 -0.73
C LYS A 6 13.04 -2.75 0.52
N LYS A 7 12.89 -1.42 0.67
CA LYS A 7 12.10 -0.82 1.78
C LYS A 7 10.62 -1.23 1.73
N LEU A 8 10.07 -1.34 0.52
CA LEU A 8 8.70 -1.81 0.23
C LEU A 8 8.53 -3.33 0.41
N ASN A 9 9.55 -4.03 0.92
CA ASN A 9 9.53 -5.46 1.21
C ASN A 9 9.37 -6.36 -0.02
N VAL A 10 9.68 -5.88 -1.22
CA VAL A 10 9.82 -6.75 -2.40
C VAL A 10 10.93 -7.76 -2.14
N LYS A 11 10.68 -9.01 -2.51
CA LYS A 11 11.59 -10.14 -2.41
C LYS A 11 11.78 -10.76 -3.80
N ASP A 12 11.05 -11.84 -4.04
CA ASP A 12 11.11 -12.75 -5.18
C ASP A 12 9.78 -12.79 -5.95
N GLN A 13 8.90 -11.81 -5.72
CA GLN A 13 7.68 -11.68 -6.52
C GLN A 13 8.06 -11.55 -8.00
N PRO A 14 7.57 -12.45 -8.88
CA PRO A 14 7.91 -12.41 -10.30
C PRO A 14 7.25 -11.23 -11.02
N GLU A 15 6.16 -10.72 -10.44
CA GLU A 15 5.37 -9.64 -10.99
C GLU A 15 4.97 -8.66 -9.89
N LEU A 16 5.12 -7.37 -10.19
CA LEU A 16 4.75 -6.25 -9.33
C LEU A 16 3.72 -5.39 -10.04
N LEU A 17 2.65 -5.01 -9.34
CA LEU A 17 1.73 -3.99 -9.83
C LEU A 17 2.13 -2.62 -9.27
N VAL A 18 2.37 -1.64 -10.15
CA VAL A 18 2.68 -0.26 -9.77
C VAL A 18 1.74 0.68 -10.52
N LEU A 19 0.76 1.23 -9.81
CA LEU A 19 -0.29 2.09 -10.38
C LEU A 19 0.05 3.57 -10.19
N GLN A 20 -0.23 4.37 -11.23
CA GLN A 20 -0.14 5.83 -11.23
C GLN A 20 1.21 6.40 -10.75
N ALA A 21 2.32 5.68 -10.99
CA ALA A 21 3.64 6.13 -10.55
C ALA A 21 4.01 7.51 -11.13
N PRO A 22 4.50 8.45 -10.32
CA PRO A 22 4.99 9.73 -10.82
C PRO A 22 6.26 9.53 -11.65
N ALA A 23 6.59 10.51 -12.51
CA ALA A 23 7.81 10.48 -13.30
C ALA A 23 9.08 10.31 -12.45
N SER A 24 9.08 10.84 -11.21
CA SER A 24 10.19 10.68 -10.27
C SER A 24 10.46 9.24 -9.84
N PHE A 25 9.48 8.33 -9.99
CA PHE A 25 9.62 6.92 -9.61
C PHE A 25 10.08 6.01 -10.77
N GLN A 26 10.09 6.52 -12.00
CA GLN A 26 10.52 5.75 -13.19
C GLN A 26 11.93 5.16 -13.05
N PRO A 27 12.94 5.86 -12.50
CA PRO A 27 14.26 5.27 -12.29
C PRO A 27 14.24 4.05 -11.37
N ASN A 28 13.40 4.04 -10.33
CA ASN A 28 13.26 2.88 -9.44
C ASN A 28 12.65 1.68 -10.18
N MET A 29 11.65 1.92 -11.02
CA MET A 29 11.04 0.87 -11.85
C MET A 29 12.03 0.31 -12.87
N ALA A 30 12.79 1.17 -13.56
CA ALA A 30 13.82 0.74 -14.51
C ALA A 30 14.90 -0.13 -13.86
N ALA A 31 15.30 0.19 -12.62
CA ALA A 31 16.28 -0.59 -11.85
C ALA A 31 15.80 -2.00 -11.45
N MET A 32 14.52 -2.33 -11.69
CA MET A 32 13.92 -3.63 -11.41
C MET A 32 13.63 -4.46 -12.68
N ALA A 33 13.86 -3.90 -13.89
CA ALA A 33 13.50 -4.52 -15.15
C ALA A 33 14.07 -5.95 -15.35
N ASP A 34 15.31 -6.19 -14.91
CA ASP A 34 15.97 -7.50 -15.03
C ASP A 34 15.56 -8.51 -13.95
N ARG A 35 14.65 -8.15 -13.04
CA ARG A 35 14.32 -8.97 -11.86
C ARG A 35 12.88 -9.46 -11.83
N CYS A 36 11.95 -8.65 -12.35
CA CYS A 36 10.53 -8.93 -12.30
C CYS A 36 9.80 -8.12 -13.37
N THR A 37 8.62 -8.58 -13.76
CA THR A 37 7.72 -7.80 -14.60
C THR A 37 7.02 -6.74 -13.75
N ILE A 38 7.03 -5.49 -14.20
CA ILE A 38 6.22 -4.42 -13.59
C ILE A 38 5.02 -4.14 -14.48
N ARG A 39 3.82 -4.39 -13.97
CA ARG A 39 2.56 -3.99 -14.59
C ARG A 39 2.16 -2.60 -14.09
N GLN A 40 1.58 -1.81 -14.98
CA GLN A 40 1.05 -0.48 -14.67
C GLN A 40 -0.48 -0.39 -14.76
N ASP A 41 -1.12 -1.48 -15.20
CA ASP A 41 -2.56 -1.62 -15.28
C ASP A 41 -3.03 -2.80 -14.44
N VAL A 42 -4.19 -2.66 -13.81
CA VAL A 42 -4.82 -3.69 -12.98
C VAL A 42 -5.21 -4.88 -13.87
N PRO A 43 -4.66 -6.10 -13.65
CA PRO A 43 -5.05 -7.27 -14.41
C PRO A 43 -6.53 -7.61 -14.21
N ALA A 44 -7.21 -8.07 -15.27
CA ALA A 44 -8.59 -8.53 -15.18
C ALA A 44 -8.75 -9.85 -14.40
N VAL A 45 -7.71 -10.69 -14.41
CA VAL A 45 -7.68 -12.01 -13.77
C VAL A 45 -6.30 -12.28 -13.18
N GLY A 46 -6.23 -13.24 -12.26
CA GLY A 46 -5.00 -13.69 -11.62
C GLY A 46 -4.81 -13.16 -10.22
N THR A 47 -3.65 -13.43 -9.64
CA THR A 47 -3.29 -13.02 -8.28
C THR A 47 -1.87 -12.51 -8.26
N LEU A 48 -1.60 -11.52 -7.41
CA LEU A 48 -0.28 -10.92 -7.25
C LEU A 48 0.19 -10.99 -5.80
N GLY A 49 1.51 -11.01 -5.63
CA GLY A 49 2.13 -10.93 -4.31
C GLY A 49 2.40 -9.50 -3.84
N PHE A 50 2.29 -8.51 -4.73
CA PHE A 50 2.68 -7.12 -4.48
C PHE A 50 1.87 -6.13 -5.31
N ALA A 51 1.42 -5.05 -4.68
CA ALA A 51 0.93 -3.85 -5.35
C ALA A 51 1.39 -2.57 -4.64
N LEU A 52 1.70 -1.55 -5.43
CA LEU A 52 1.95 -0.19 -5.01
C LEU A 52 1.07 0.75 -5.84
N ALA A 53 0.19 1.53 -5.20
CA ALA A 53 -0.59 2.56 -5.89
C ALA A 53 -0.21 3.95 -5.38
N PHE A 54 0.15 4.86 -6.28
CA PHE A 54 0.34 6.27 -5.97
C PHE A 54 -0.99 6.99 -6.07
N VAL A 55 -1.44 7.60 -4.98
CA VAL A 55 -2.79 8.18 -4.87
C VAL A 55 -2.70 9.58 -4.30
N THR A 56 -3.53 10.49 -4.83
CA THR A 56 -3.67 11.86 -4.33
C THR A 56 -5.12 12.19 -3.97
N ARG A 57 -6.09 11.49 -4.55
CA ARG A 57 -7.52 11.73 -4.32
C ARG A 57 -8.18 10.58 -3.58
N GLN A 58 -9.18 10.89 -2.75
CA GLN A 58 -9.92 9.86 -2.01
C GLN A 58 -10.60 8.86 -2.97
N GLU A 59 -11.11 9.34 -4.11
CA GLU A 59 -11.76 8.51 -5.12
C GLU A 59 -10.85 7.41 -5.71
N GLU A 60 -9.53 7.64 -5.74
CA GLU A 60 -8.55 6.67 -6.24
C GLU A 60 -8.39 5.52 -5.23
N ILE A 61 -8.36 5.83 -3.93
CA ILE A 61 -8.38 4.82 -2.87
C ILE A 61 -9.67 4.01 -2.97
N ASP A 62 -10.82 4.66 -3.10
CA ASP A 62 -12.12 4.00 -3.16
C ASP A 62 -12.27 3.09 -4.39
N THR A 63 -11.67 3.51 -5.51
CA THR A 63 -11.67 2.75 -6.77
C THR A 63 -10.71 1.57 -6.75
N PHE A 64 -9.47 1.76 -6.26
CA PHE A 64 -8.44 0.72 -6.31
C PHE A 64 -8.61 -0.33 -5.22
N THR A 65 -9.05 0.07 -4.02
CA THR A 65 -9.14 -0.83 -2.86
C THR A 65 -9.89 -2.14 -3.17
N PRO A 66 -11.13 -2.16 -3.72
CA PRO A 66 -11.82 -3.42 -4.01
C PRO A 66 -11.13 -4.26 -5.08
N ARG A 67 -10.49 -3.63 -6.08
CA ARG A 67 -9.78 -4.34 -7.15
C ARG A 67 -8.50 -5.00 -6.63
N LEU A 68 -7.74 -4.27 -5.82
CA LEU A 68 -6.51 -4.77 -5.20
C LEU A 68 -6.82 -5.84 -4.14
N ASP A 69 -7.91 -5.72 -3.40
CA ASP A 69 -8.34 -6.75 -2.45
C ASP A 69 -8.56 -8.11 -3.14
N ALA A 70 -9.22 -8.12 -4.30
CA ALA A 70 -9.44 -9.35 -5.08
C ALA A 70 -8.14 -9.94 -5.65
N LEU A 71 -7.18 -9.09 -6.06
CA LEU A 71 -5.92 -9.52 -6.66
C LEU A 71 -4.86 -9.98 -5.64
N LEU A 72 -4.97 -9.58 -4.38
CA LEU A 72 -3.95 -9.77 -3.36
C LEU A 72 -4.44 -10.75 -2.27
N PRO A 73 -4.44 -12.07 -2.54
CA PRO A 73 -4.82 -13.07 -1.55
C PRO A 73 -3.73 -13.23 -0.48
N GLY A 74 -4.12 -13.79 0.66
CA GLY A 74 -3.18 -14.17 1.70
C GLY A 74 -2.43 -12.97 2.32
N ASP A 75 -1.12 -13.16 2.57
CA ASP A 75 -0.24 -12.15 3.17
C ASP A 75 0.51 -11.28 2.13
N ALA A 76 -0.20 -10.91 1.06
CA ALA A 76 0.36 -10.10 0.00
C ALA A 76 0.76 -8.67 0.47
N LEU A 77 1.68 -8.06 -0.29
CA LEU A 77 2.25 -6.76 0.01
C LEU A 77 1.43 -5.65 -0.67
N LEU A 78 0.46 -5.10 0.05
CA LEU A 78 -0.31 -3.95 -0.40
C LEU A 78 0.29 -2.64 0.14
N TRP A 79 0.64 -1.73 -0.76
CA TRP A 79 1.14 -0.40 -0.44
C TRP A 79 0.36 0.70 -1.16
N PHE A 80 0.06 1.78 -0.43
CA PHE A 80 -0.39 3.03 -1.02
C PHE A 80 0.65 4.11 -0.77
N ALA A 81 1.14 4.75 -1.83
CA ALA A 81 1.99 5.91 -1.78
C ALA A 81 1.15 7.18 -1.85
N TYR A 82 1.46 8.16 -1.01
CA TYR A 82 0.75 9.41 -0.91
C TYR A 82 1.73 10.58 -0.66
N PRO A 83 1.39 11.80 -1.11
CA PRO A 83 2.19 12.98 -0.86
C PRO A 83 2.39 13.22 0.63
N LYS A 84 3.62 13.52 1.01
CA LYS A 84 3.91 14.04 2.35
C LYS A 84 3.30 15.43 2.49
N LYS A 85 2.84 15.75 3.70
CA LYS A 85 2.41 17.12 4.05
C LYS A 85 3.48 18.18 3.75
N SER A 86 4.76 17.81 3.81
CA SER A 86 5.90 18.68 3.53
C SER A 86 6.27 18.79 2.05
N SER A 87 5.62 18.04 1.15
CA SER A 87 5.88 18.14 -0.28
C SER A 87 5.57 19.56 -0.76
N LYS A 88 6.37 20.09 -1.68
CA LYS A 88 6.06 21.36 -2.38
C LYS A 88 5.40 21.14 -3.73
N ASN A 89 5.49 19.92 -4.25
CA ASN A 89 5.07 19.55 -5.60
C ASN A 89 3.68 18.89 -5.63
N TYR A 90 3.29 18.23 -4.54
CA TYR A 90 2.06 17.42 -4.49
C TYR A 90 1.21 17.72 -3.26
N ARG A 91 -0.09 17.50 -3.40
CA ARG A 91 -1.12 17.58 -2.36
C ARG A 91 -2.04 16.37 -2.49
N CYS A 92 -2.73 16.04 -1.40
CA CYS A 92 -3.73 14.98 -1.40
C CYS A 92 -4.85 15.28 -0.40
N ASP A 93 -6.01 14.65 -0.62
CA ASP A 93 -7.22 14.84 0.19
C ASP A 93 -7.10 14.26 1.61
N PHE A 94 -6.14 13.36 1.79
CA PHE A 94 -5.94 12.57 3.00
C PHE A 94 -4.49 12.68 3.50
N ASN A 95 -4.14 11.92 4.53
CA ASN A 95 -2.78 11.86 5.03
C ASN A 95 -2.49 10.48 5.63
N ARG A 96 -1.37 10.36 6.36
CA ARG A 96 -0.92 9.10 6.97
C ARG A 96 -1.96 8.43 7.87
N ASP A 97 -2.88 9.21 8.46
CA ASP A 97 -3.81 8.78 9.51
C ASP A 97 -5.28 8.83 9.07
N THR A 98 -5.61 9.31 7.87
CA THR A 98 -7.01 9.53 7.42
C THR A 98 -7.23 8.97 6.00
N GLY A 99 -8.48 8.69 5.61
CA GLY A 99 -8.85 8.31 4.24
C GLY A 99 -8.69 6.83 3.90
N TRP A 100 -8.30 6.01 4.88
CA TRP A 100 -8.01 4.58 4.72
C TRP A 100 -9.17 3.67 5.15
N GLU A 101 -10.34 4.24 5.46
CA GLU A 101 -11.49 3.52 6.03
C GLU A 101 -11.96 2.38 5.12
N LYS A 102 -11.90 2.58 3.79
CA LYS A 102 -12.26 1.56 2.80
C LYS A 102 -11.42 0.29 2.92
N LEU A 103 -10.13 0.43 3.21
CA LEU A 103 -9.23 -0.70 3.46
C LEU A 103 -9.61 -1.43 4.75
N GLY A 104 -9.96 -0.67 5.80
CA GLY A 104 -10.46 -1.22 7.06
C GLY A 104 -11.72 -2.07 6.89
N GLN A 105 -12.67 -1.63 6.06
CA GLN A 105 -13.89 -2.37 5.73
C GLN A 105 -13.60 -3.73 5.08
N LEU A 106 -12.47 -3.87 4.40
CA LEU A 106 -12.00 -5.12 3.76
C LEU A 106 -10.99 -5.90 4.63
N GLY A 107 -10.87 -5.56 5.91
CA GLY A 107 -10.03 -6.29 6.86
C GLY A 107 -8.54 -6.02 6.70
N TRP A 108 -8.16 -4.86 6.17
CA TRP A 108 -6.77 -4.41 6.10
C TRP A 108 -6.44 -3.45 7.24
N GLU A 109 -5.21 -3.56 7.77
CA GLU A 109 -4.68 -2.64 8.77
C GLU A 109 -3.37 -2.02 8.31
N PRO A 110 -3.09 -0.74 8.65
CA PRO A 110 -1.81 -0.13 8.36
C PRO A 110 -0.76 -0.66 9.35
N VAL A 111 0.33 -1.21 8.83
CA VAL A 111 1.38 -1.87 9.64
C VAL A 111 2.75 -1.23 9.54
N ARG A 112 3.03 -0.45 8.50
CA ARG A 112 4.35 0.16 8.29
C ARG A 112 4.27 1.36 7.36
N GLN A 113 5.03 2.39 7.64
CA GLN A 113 5.23 3.52 6.73
C GLN A 113 6.71 3.61 6.33
N VAL A 114 6.99 3.97 5.07
CA VAL A 114 8.35 4.25 4.58
C VAL A 114 8.34 5.52 3.73
N ALA A 115 9.45 6.25 3.72
CA ALA A 115 9.66 7.32 2.74
C ALA A 115 10.18 6.74 1.42
N ILE A 116 9.53 7.11 0.31
CA ILE A 116 9.99 6.79 -1.05
C ILE A 116 11.10 7.79 -1.43
N ASP A 117 10.76 9.08 -1.45
CA ASP A 117 11.65 10.18 -1.79
C ASP A 117 11.34 11.40 -0.90
N ALA A 118 11.65 12.63 -1.35
CA ALA A 118 11.33 13.86 -0.63
C ALA A 118 9.83 14.15 -0.54
N ASP A 119 9.07 13.76 -1.57
CA ASP A 119 7.67 14.12 -1.77
C ASP A 119 6.70 13.02 -1.34
N TRP A 120 7.09 11.75 -1.41
CA TRP A 120 6.19 10.61 -1.25
C TRP A 120 6.55 9.74 -0.04
N SER A 121 5.51 9.32 0.68
CA SER A 121 5.57 8.24 1.68
C SER A 121 4.66 7.11 1.23
N ALA A 122 5.01 5.87 1.56
CA ALA A 122 4.16 4.71 1.35
C ALA A 122 3.71 4.09 2.67
N LEU A 123 2.44 3.74 2.76
CA LEU A 123 1.81 3.05 3.88
C LEU A 123 1.49 1.62 3.45
N ARG A 124 2.02 0.65 4.18
CA ARG A 124 1.75 -0.78 4.02
C ARG A 124 0.49 -1.15 4.75
N PHE A 125 -0.36 -1.87 4.04
CA PHE A 125 -1.52 -2.53 4.59
C PHE A 125 -1.29 -4.03 4.65
N ARG A 126 -1.78 -4.66 5.71
CA ARG A 126 -1.75 -6.11 5.89
C ARG A 126 -3.10 -6.60 6.37
N ARG A 127 -3.58 -7.70 5.81
CA ARG A 127 -4.82 -8.33 6.25
C ARG A 127 -4.71 -8.73 7.73
N VAL A 128 -5.75 -8.44 8.51
CA VAL A 128 -5.77 -8.65 9.96
C VAL A 128 -5.46 -10.11 10.32
N ALA A 129 -5.97 -11.06 9.54
CA ALA A 129 -5.74 -12.50 9.72
C ALA A 129 -4.25 -12.88 9.72
N PHE A 130 -3.38 -12.08 9.09
CA PHE A 130 -1.94 -12.36 9.01
C PHE A 130 -1.14 -11.55 10.03
N ILE A 131 -1.76 -10.64 10.79
CA ILE A 131 -1.10 -9.87 11.84
C ILE A 131 -1.05 -10.71 13.12
N LYS A 132 0.15 -11.16 13.52
CA LYS A 132 0.34 -11.95 14.75
C LYS A 132 0.00 -11.15 16.02
N THR A 133 0.59 -9.97 16.15
CA THR A 133 0.38 -9.09 17.31
C THR A 133 -0.06 -7.72 16.81
N LEU A 134 -1.29 -7.33 17.16
CA LEU A 134 -1.82 -6.00 16.89
C LEU A 134 -1.66 -5.16 18.17
N THR A 135 -0.74 -4.19 18.15
CA THR A 135 -0.40 -3.31 19.29
C THR A 135 -0.91 -1.88 19.11
N ARG A 136 -1.73 -1.64 18.08
CA ARG A 136 -2.24 -0.32 17.73
C ARG A 136 -3.34 0.09 18.70
N ARG A 137 -3.45 1.39 18.99
CA ARG A 137 -4.58 1.93 19.78
C ARG A 137 -5.88 1.61 19.06
N THR A 138 -6.92 1.19 19.79
CA THR A 138 -8.23 0.87 19.21
C THR A 138 -8.78 2.01 18.37
N SER A 139 -8.61 3.27 18.79
CA SER A 139 -9.03 4.46 18.04
C SER A 139 -8.35 4.66 16.69
N MET A 140 -7.21 4.00 16.45
CA MET A 140 -6.48 4.06 15.19
C MET A 140 -6.61 2.77 14.39
N THR A 141 -7.38 1.80 14.86
CA THR A 141 -7.55 0.48 14.24
C THR A 141 -8.73 0.52 13.28
N LEU A 142 -8.49 0.22 12.01
CA LEU A 142 -9.43 0.52 10.92
C LEU A 142 -10.53 -0.54 10.77
N SER A 143 -10.18 -1.80 10.91
CA SER A 143 -11.06 -2.94 10.71
C SER A 143 -11.81 -3.32 11.98
N GLU A 144 -12.99 -3.91 11.81
CA GLU A 144 -13.78 -4.43 12.94
C GLU A 144 -13.03 -5.54 13.68
N GLU A 145 -12.48 -6.51 12.96
CA GLU A 145 -11.68 -7.59 13.54
C GLU A 145 -10.44 -7.05 14.28
N GLY A 146 -9.77 -6.04 13.71
CA GLY A 146 -8.69 -5.34 14.39
C GLY A 146 -9.15 -4.75 15.72
N ARG A 147 -10.26 -4.01 15.73
CA ARG A 147 -10.80 -3.39 16.96
C ARG A 147 -11.19 -4.42 18.01
N ARG A 148 -11.75 -5.56 17.62
CA ARG A 148 -12.05 -6.67 18.55
C ARG A 148 -10.78 -7.18 19.23
N ARG A 149 -9.69 -7.33 18.47
CA ARG A 149 -8.39 -7.79 18.97
C ARG A 149 -7.65 -6.78 19.85
N THR A 150 -7.97 -5.49 19.76
CA THR A 150 -7.34 -4.43 20.58
C THR A 150 -8.14 -4.02 21.81
N THR A 151 -9.47 -4.20 21.81
CA THR A 151 -10.36 -3.82 22.93
C THR A 151 -10.29 -4.78 24.12
N GLY A 152 -9.84 -6.03 23.92
CA GLY A 152 -9.72 -7.05 24.96
C GLY A 152 -8.37 -7.11 25.68
N LYS A 153 -7.54 -6.07 25.59
CA LYS A 153 -6.26 -5.94 26.29
C LYS A 153 -6.29 -4.74 27.23
#